data_AF-A0A7S1R914-F1
#
_entry.id   AF-A0A7S1R914-F1
#
_cell.length_a   1.000
_cell.length_b   1.000
_cell.length_c   1.000
_cell.angle_alpha   90.00
_cell.angle_beta   90.00
_cell.angle_gamma   90.00
#
_symmetry.space_group_name_H-M   'P 1'
#
loop_
_entity.id
_entity.type
_entity.pdbx_description
1 polymer ?
#
loop_
_entity_poly.entity_id
_entity_poly.type
_entity_poly.pdbx_seq_one_letter_code
_entity_poly.pdbx_strand_id
1 'polypeptide(L)'
;GGGSQAMDIIISQIHTLSTNNDSDLKKLRDFLRHEQESLKANVHQIDQALQTLDPAQNTLGIAFLLVAQLNAGSFANQRTTFAYVGSFLQAADEQQAKKASIQMNSLCKSYAQMAIDEGQ
;
A
#
# COMPACT_ATOMS: atom_id res chain seq x y z
N GLY A 1 4.57 -15.56 -17.93
CA GLY A 1 4.43 -15.65 -16.46
C GLY A 1 5.51 -14.84 -15.75
N GLY A 2 5.50 -13.50 -15.86
CA GLY A 2 6.50 -12.63 -15.23
C GLY A 2 6.01 -11.84 -14.02
N GLY A 3 4.73 -12.00 -13.64
CA GLY A 3 4.11 -11.17 -12.60
C GLY A 3 4.52 -11.48 -11.16
N SER A 4 4.61 -12.77 -10.82
CA SER A 4 4.97 -13.23 -9.47
C SER A 4 6.33 -12.70 -9.01
N GLN A 5 7.34 -12.76 -9.90
CA GLN A 5 8.70 -12.32 -9.57
C GLN A 5 8.79 -10.82 -9.29
N ALA A 6 8.01 -9.99 -9.99
CA ALA A 6 8.01 -8.55 -9.78
C ALA A 6 7.43 -8.19 -8.40
N MET A 7 6.31 -8.83 -8.01
CA MET A 7 5.71 -8.59 -6.71
C MET A 7 6.61 -9.07 -5.56
N ASP A 8 7.26 -10.23 -5.71
CA ASP A 8 8.21 -10.75 -4.72
C ASP A 8 9.39 -9.78 -4.49
N ILE A 9 9.91 -9.17 -5.56
CA ILE A 9 10.96 -8.14 -5.46
C ILE A 9 10.44 -6.92 -4.69
N ILE A 10 9.22 -6.46 -5.00
CA ILE A 10 8.63 -5.30 -4.33
C ILE A 10 8.45 -5.57 -2.83
N ILE A 11 7.88 -6.71 -2.45
CA ILE A 11 7.68 -7.11 -1.05
C ILE A 11 9.03 -7.20 -0.32
N SER A 12 10.03 -7.82 -0.95
CA SER A 12 11.38 -7.93 -0.39
C SER A 12 12.01 -6.55 -0.15
N GLN A 13 11.85 -5.61 -1.09
CA GLN A 13 12.33 -4.24 -0.92
C GLN A 13 11.57 -3.50 0.19
N ILE A 14 10.26 -3.72 0.32
CA ILE A 14 9.47 -3.16 1.43
C ILE A 14 10.02 -3.67 2.75
N HIS A 15 10.22 -4.97 2.94
CA HIS A 15 10.79 -5.51 4.18
C HIS A 15 12.20 -4.98 4.47
N THR A 16 13.02 -4.83 3.44
CA THR A 16 14.42 -4.41 3.60
C THR A 16 14.54 -2.93 3.96
N LEU A 17 13.73 -2.06 3.35
CA LEU A 17 13.90 -0.61 3.43
C LEU A 17 12.87 0.10 4.32
N SER A 18 11.81 -0.59 4.77
CA SER A 18 10.86 -0.03 5.75
C SER A 18 11.49 -0.02 7.14
N THR A 19 12.42 0.90 7.34
CA THR A 19 13.12 1.12 8.59
C THR A 19 12.81 2.52 9.12
N ASN A 20 13.31 2.86 10.31
CA ASN A 20 13.19 4.22 10.84
C ASN A 20 14.23 5.19 10.24
N ASN A 21 15.07 4.72 9.31
CA ASN A 21 16.10 5.52 8.67
C ASN A 21 15.54 6.31 7.46
N ASP A 22 15.69 7.64 7.50
CA ASP A 22 15.21 8.53 6.44
C ASP A 22 15.78 8.24 5.04
N SER A 23 17.05 7.81 4.96
CA SER A 23 17.71 7.49 3.69
C SER A 23 17.09 6.25 3.06
N ASP A 24 16.84 5.21 3.86
CA ASP A 24 16.25 3.96 3.38
C ASP A 24 14.77 4.15 3.02
N LEU A 25 14.02 4.91 3.82
CA LEU A 25 12.65 5.28 3.47
C LEU A 25 12.58 6.11 2.18
N LYS A 26 13.56 6.99 1.95
CA LYS A 26 13.66 7.73 0.68
C LYS A 26 13.90 6.78 -0.50
N LYS A 27 14.85 5.83 -0.36
CA LYS A 27 15.11 4.80 -1.39
C LYS A 27 13.86 3.97 -1.66
N LEU A 28 13.16 3.53 -0.61
CA LEU A 28 11.93 2.75 -0.73
C LEU A 28 10.87 3.51 -1.50
N ARG A 29 10.62 4.77 -1.14
CA ARG A 29 9.67 5.62 -1.84
C ARG A 29 10.03 5.79 -3.31
N ASP A 30 11.30 6.08 -3.60
CA ASP A 30 11.76 6.32 -4.96
C ASP A 30 11.68 5.02 -5.81
N PHE A 31 11.99 3.87 -5.22
CA PHE A 31 11.78 2.54 -5.81
C PHE A 31 10.29 2.27 -6.10
N LEU A 32 9.40 2.43 -5.12
CA LEU A 32 7.96 2.19 -5.31
C LEU A 32 7.31 3.15 -6.32
N ARG A 33 7.85 4.37 -6.46
CA ARG A 33 7.45 5.29 -7.52
C ARG A 33 7.89 4.82 -8.90
N HIS A 34 9.05 4.18 -9.01
CA HIS A 34 9.52 3.61 -10.26
C HIS A 34 8.68 2.38 -10.66
N GLU A 35 8.31 1.56 -9.68
CA GLU A 35 7.56 0.30 -9.89
C GLU A 35 6.03 0.48 -10.02
N GLN A 36 5.51 1.70 -10.23
CA GLN A 36 4.05 1.92 -10.30
C GLN A 36 3.36 1.10 -11.40
N GLU A 37 3.98 0.97 -12.57
CA GLU A 37 3.43 0.15 -13.65
C GLU A 37 3.47 -1.34 -13.30
N SER A 38 4.53 -1.80 -12.63
CA SER A 38 4.64 -3.17 -12.10
C SER A 38 3.56 -3.46 -11.06
N LEU A 39 3.30 -2.52 -10.14
CA LEU A 39 2.23 -2.63 -9.15
C LEU A 39 0.87 -2.76 -9.80
N LYS A 40 0.59 -1.93 -10.82
CA LYS A 40 -0.66 -1.96 -11.56
C LYS A 40 -0.85 -3.28 -12.32
N ALA A 41 0.21 -3.78 -12.97
CA ALA A 41 0.17 -5.05 -13.70
C ALA A 41 -0.07 -6.26 -12.78
N ASN A 42 0.35 -6.16 -11.51
CA ASN A 42 0.26 -7.24 -10.52
C ASN A 42 -0.75 -6.95 -9.41
N VAL A 43 -1.73 -6.10 -9.67
CA VAL A 43 -2.70 -5.63 -8.66
C VAL A 43 -3.47 -6.78 -7.98
N HIS A 44 -3.75 -7.86 -8.72
CA HIS A 44 -4.40 -9.07 -8.22
C HIS A 44 -3.61 -9.81 -7.13
N GLN A 45 -2.32 -9.51 -6.97
CA GLN A 45 -1.44 -10.12 -5.96
C GLN A 45 -1.31 -9.25 -4.70
N ILE A 46 -1.84 -8.02 -4.72
CA ILE A 46 -1.68 -7.07 -3.62
C ILE A 46 -2.37 -7.56 -2.34
N ASP A 47 -3.57 -8.14 -2.44
CA ASP A 47 -4.26 -8.71 -1.26
C ASP A 47 -3.39 -9.75 -0.55
N GLN A 48 -2.69 -10.60 -1.30
CA GLN A 48 -1.76 -11.59 -0.72
C GLN A 48 -0.51 -10.91 -0.14
N ALA A 49 0.06 -9.92 -0.84
CA ALA A 49 1.21 -9.17 -0.36
C ALA A 49 0.92 -8.45 0.97
N LEU A 50 -0.27 -7.87 1.13
CA LEU A 50 -0.67 -7.18 2.36
C LEU A 50 -0.71 -8.11 3.57
N GLN A 51 -0.99 -9.41 3.38
CA GLN A 51 -0.99 -10.39 4.49
C GLN A 51 0.39 -10.66 5.07
N THR A 52 1.47 -10.34 4.35
CA THR A 52 2.84 -10.57 4.81
C THR A 52 3.49 -9.32 5.40
N LEU A 53 2.80 -8.18 5.38
CA LEU A 53 3.34 -6.88 5.80
C LEU A 53 2.69 -6.43 7.11
N ASP A 54 3.50 -5.83 7.98
CA ASP A 54 3.01 -5.25 9.22
C ASP A 54 2.61 -3.78 8.98
N PRO A 55 1.37 -3.36 9.27
CA PRO A 55 0.90 -1.99 9.08
C PRO A 55 1.76 -0.89 9.71
N ALA A 56 2.33 -1.13 10.89
CA ALA A 56 3.15 -0.17 11.60
C ALA A 56 4.61 -0.18 11.10
N GLN A 57 5.15 -1.35 10.77
CA GLN A 57 6.55 -1.43 10.28
C GLN A 57 6.68 -1.11 8.80
N ASN A 58 5.65 -1.37 7.98
CA ASN A 58 5.69 -1.29 6.52
C ASN A 58 4.74 -0.24 5.96
N THR A 59 4.39 0.78 6.74
CA THR A 59 3.39 1.79 6.40
C THR A 59 3.62 2.42 5.02
N LEU A 60 4.84 2.82 4.69
CA LEU A 60 5.15 3.44 3.40
C LEU A 60 4.87 2.48 2.23
N GLY A 61 5.30 1.23 2.35
CA GLY A 61 5.06 0.19 1.35
C GLY A 61 3.59 -0.10 1.17
N ILE A 62 2.89 -0.37 2.28
CA ILE A 62 1.45 -0.66 2.29
C ILE A 62 0.65 0.50 1.68
N ALA A 63 1.02 1.75 1.96
CA ALA A 63 0.33 2.90 1.39
C ALA A 63 0.39 2.92 -0.15
N PHE A 64 1.53 2.58 -0.76
CA PHE A 64 1.66 2.47 -2.21
C PHE A 64 0.85 1.30 -2.78
N LEU A 65 0.89 0.14 -2.11
CA LEU A 65 0.15 -1.04 -2.52
C LEU A 65 -1.37 -0.78 -2.53
N LEU A 66 -1.90 -0.24 -1.44
CA LEU A 66 -3.33 0.07 -1.32
C LEU A 66 -3.77 1.12 -2.36
N VAL A 67 -2.97 2.15 -2.62
CA VAL A 67 -3.31 3.14 -3.66
C VAL A 67 -3.35 2.50 -5.04
N ALA A 68 -2.39 1.62 -5.37
CA ALA A 68 -2.41 0.91 -6.64
C ALA A 68 -3.66 0.02 -6.77
N GLN A 69 -4.03 -0.68 -5.69
CA GLN A 69 -5.21 -1.53 -5.63
C GLN A 69 -6.52 -0.74 -5.83
N LEU A 70 -6.69 0.34 -5.07
CA LEU A 70 -7.89 1.17 -5.11
C LEU A 70 -8.04 1.90 -6.44
N ASN A 71 -6.94 2.42 -7.01
CA ASN A 71 -6.98 3.08 -8.33
C ASN A 71 -7.34 2.12 -9.46
N ALA A 72 -6.97 0.84 -9.35
CA ALA A 72 -7.35 -0.18 -10.31
C ALA A 72 -8.79 -0.68 -10.11
N GLY A 73 -9.42 -0.38 -8.97
CA GLY A 73 -10.71 -0.97 -8.58
C GLY A 73 -10.64 -2.50 -8.48
N SER A 74 -9.45 -3.06 -8.21
CA SER A 74 -9.21 -4.50 -8.25
C SER A 74 -8.88 -5.01 -6.86
N PHE A 75 -9.93 -5.42 -6.15
CA PHE A 75 -9.86 -6.02 -4.82
C PHE A 75 -10.74 -7.26 -4.79
N ALA A 76 -10.31 -8.31 -4.08
CA ALA A 76 -11.08 -9.54 -4.00
C ALA A 76 -12.44 -9.34 -3.29
N ASN A 77 -12.49 -8.44 -2.31
CA ASN A 77 -13.70 -8.12 -1.56
C ASN A 77 -13.64 -6.67 -1.04
N GLN A 78 -14.54 -5.82 -1.56
CA GLN A 78 -14.59 -4.39 -1.21
C GLN A 78 -14.71 -4.14 0.29
N ARG A 79 -15.58 -4.86 1.00
CA ARG A 79 -15.81 -4.68 2.43
C ARG A 79 -14.57 -5.05 3.24
N THR A 80 -13.89 -6.14 2.86
CA THR A 80 -12.63 -6.54 3.50
C THR A 80 -11.55 -5.48 3.27
N THR A 81 -11.43 -4.97 2.04
CA THR A 81 -10.49 -3.88 1.71
C THR A 81 -10.83 -2.61 2.51
N PHE A 82 -12.11 -2.23 2.61
CA PHE A 82 -12.55 -1.09 3.41
C PHE A 82 -12.15 -1.24 4.88
N ALA A 83 -12.46 -2.38 5.51
CA ALA A 83 -12.09 -2.66 6.89
C ALA A 83 -10.56 -2.65 7.09
N TYR A 84 -9.80 -3.19 6.13
CA TYR A 84 -8.34 -3.19 6.17
C TYR A 84 -7.79 -1.77 6.08
N VAL A 85 -8.26 -0.94 5.15
CA VAL A 85 -7.82 0.45 5.01
C VAL A 85 -8.11 1.23 6.29
N GLY A 86 -9.30 1.07 6.89
CA GLY A 86 -9.64 1.71 8.16
C GLY A 86 -8.68 1.30 9.30
N SER A 87 -8.39 0.00 9.42
CA SER A 87 -7.46 -0.52 10.43
C SER A 87 -6.02 -0.05 10.17
N PHE A 88 -5.60 -0.03 8.90
CA PHE A 88 -4.30 0.47 8.47
C PHE A 88 -4.11 1.94 8.84
N LEU A 89 -5.11 2.79 8.58
CA LEU A 89 -5.03 4.23 8.91
C LEU A 89 -4.86 4.48 10.41
N GLN A 90 -5.35 3.59 11.27
CA GLN A 90 -5.17 3.67 12.73
C GLN A 90 -3.82 3.14 13.21
N ALA A 91 -3.28 2.12 12.53
CA ALA A 91 -2.04 1.44 12.91
C ALA A 91 -0.77 2.02 12.22
N ALA A 92 -0.94 2.85 11.21
CA ALA A 92 0.14 3.43 10.42
C ALA A 92 1.14 4.20 11.29
N ASP A 93 2.43 3.97 11.05
CA ASP A 93 3.51 4.74 11.66
C ASP A 93 3.53 6.17 11.12
N GLU A 94 3.62 7.14 12.02
CA GLU A 94 3.51 8.56 11.69
C GLU A 94 4.68 9.04 10.82
N GLN A 95 5.90 8.55 11.06
CA GLN A 95 7.09 8.99 10.32
C GLN A 95 7.01 8.52 8.87
N GLN A 96 6.68 7.24 8.66
CA GLN A 96 6.49 6.68 7.33
C GLN A 96 5.26 7.27 6.62
N ALA A 97 4.15 7.48 7.33
CA ALA A 97 2.95 8.12 6.80
C ALA A 97 3.24 9.54 6.27
N LYS A 98 4.08 10.32 6.97
CA LYS A 98 4.53 11.64 6.49
C LYS A 98 5.29 11.55 5.16
N LYS A 99 6.13 10.51 4.98
CA LYS A 99 6.84 10.26 3.70
C LYS A 99 5.91 9.77 2.59
N ALA A 100 4.82 9.10 2.97
CA ALA A 100 3.76 8.61 2.09
C ALA A 100 2.59 9.60 1.95
N SER A 101 2.76 10.89 2.29
CA SER A 101 1.64 11.84 2.43
C SER A 101 0.69 11.91 1.23
N ILE A 102 1.21 11.83 0.00
CA ILE A 102 0.39 11.79 -1.22
C ILE A 102 -0.49 10.53 -1.24
N GLN A 103 0.10 9.37 -0.94
CA GLN A 103 -0.59 8.09 -0.90
C GLN A 103 -1.62 8.07 0.22
N MET A 104 -1.25 8.49 1.43
CA MET A 104 -2.15 8.58 2.58
C MET A 104 -3.36 9.48 2.28
N ASN A 105 -3.13 10.64 1.67
CA ASN A 105 -4.23 11.53 1.26
C ASN A 105 -5.15 10.86 0.24
N SER A 106 -4.60 10.11 -0.70
CA SER A 106 -5.39 9.33 -1.66
C SER A 106 -6.21 8.24 -0.96
N LEU A 107 -5.60 7.51 -0.03
CA LEU A 107 -6.27 6.48 0.76
C LEU A 107 -7.41 7.05 1.59
N CYS A 108 -7.21 8.17 2.28
CA CYS A 108 -8.27 8.81 3.06
C CYS A 108 -9.45 9.23 2.17
N LYS A 109 -9.19 9.78 0.97
CA LYS A 109 -10.24 10.13 0.01
C LYS A 109 -11.01 8.91 -0.49
N SER A 110 -10.29 7.87 -0.90
CA SER A 110 -10.91 6.61 -1.35
C SER A 110 -11.69 5.94 -0.21
N TYR A 111 -11.17 5.97 1.01
CA TYR A 111 -11.83 5.43 2.20
C TYR A 111 -13.14 6.16 2.50
N ALA A 112 -13.13 7.50 2.47
CA ALA A 112 -14.34 8.30 2.64
C ALA A 112 -15.37 8.00 1.54
N GLN A 113 -14.95 7.85 0.28
CA GLN A 113 -15.84 7.48 -0.81
C GLN A 113 -16.45 6.08 -0.61
N MET A 114 -15.65 5.09 -0.21
CA MET A 114 -16.13 3.75 0.08
C MET A 114 -17.15 3.74 1.23
N ALA A 115 -16.96 4.58 2.26
CA ALA A 115 -17.91 4.72 3.36
C ALA A 115 -19.27 5.25 2.87
N ILE A 116 -19.25 6.28 2.01
CA ILE A 116 -20.46 6.85 1.39
C ILE A 116 -21.18 5.78 0.55
N ASP A 117 -20.44 5.03 -0.27
CA ASP A 117 -21.00 4.02 -1.17
C ASP A 117 -21.61 2.82 -0.41
N GLU A 118 -21.07 2.48 0.77
CA GLU A 118 -21.64 1.46 1.67
C GLU A 118 -22.80 1.99 2.55
N GLY A 119 -23.12 3.29 2.48
CA GLY A 119 -24.21 3.91 3.23
C GLY A 119 -23.91 4.12 4.72
N GLN A 120 -22.64 4.30 5.08
CA GLN A 120 -22.21 4.71 6.43
C GLN A 120 -22.26 6.22 6.64
#